data_AF-A0A8S3S9B7-F1
#
_entry.id   AF-A0A8S3S9B7-F1
#
_cell.length_a   1.000
_cell.length_b   1.000
_cell.length_c   1.000
_cell.angle_alpha   90.00
_cell.angle_beta   90.00
_cell.angle_gamma   90.00
#
_symmetry.space_group_name_H-M   'P 1'
#
loop_
_entity.id
_entity.type
_entity.pdbx_description
1 polymer ?
#
loop_
_entity_poly.entity_id
_entity_poly.type
_entity_poly.pdbx_seq_one_letter_code
_entity_poly.pdbx_strand_id
1 'polypeptide(L)'
;MNKVSHGGTHQCKSNTSTDCRPEIYLDFDNKPIIDNGDTNIAIGNNGHVDSVANAGRFNGIGKLTIWMYSNIDFGQKLTISLRFYDFPGGQDEQVLVSNCIDNELGAVEIALAPRNKEVIFRADTVSSGPAEIRLPYKVSRKIKSLITSEFAIILNFQ
;
A
#
# COMPACT_ATOMS: atom_id res chain seq x y z
N MET A 1 -1.68 -17.34 -20.19
CA MET A 1 -1.07 -16.08 -20.69
C MET A 1 -1.99 -14.94 -20.27
N ASN A 2 -1.67 -14.25 -19.17
CA ASN A 2 -2.52 -13.18 -18.66
C ASN A 2 -2.07 -11.83 -19.23
N LYS A 3 -2.98 -11.15 -19.93
CA LYS A 3 -2.79 -9.79 -20.44
C LYS A 3 -2.89 -8.80 -19.27
N VAL A 4 -1.84 -8.01 -19.06
CA VAL A 4 -1.88 -6.81 -18.23
C VAL A 4 -2.29 -5.65 -19.15
N SER A 5 -3.48 -5.09 -18.97
CA SER A 5 -3.93 -3.89 -19.69
C SER A 5 -3.46 -2.63 -18.96
N HIS A 6 -2.71 -1.78 -19.66
CA HIS A 6 -2.38 -0.42 -19.23
C HIS A 6 -3.42 0.57 -19.76
N GLY A 7 -3.94 1.44 -18.89
CA GLY A 7 -4.73 2.61 -19.26
C GLY A 7 -6.14 2.61 -18.69
N GLY A 8 -6.31 3.28 -17.56
CA GLY A 8 -7.62 3.60 -16.99
C GLY A 8 -7.45 4.22 -15.61
N THR A 9 -8.00 5.40 -15.40
CA THR A 9 -8.33 5.89 -14.07
C THR A 9 -9.20 4.82 -13.40
N HIS A 10 -8.68 4.16 -12.37
CA HIS A 10 -9.43 3.18 -11.59
C HIS A 10 -10.38 3.91 -10.64
N GLN A 11 -11.37 4.59 -11.21
CA GLN A 11 -12.64 4.75 -10.49
C GLN A 11 -13.24 3.36 -10.34
N CYS A 12 -13.66 3.03 -9.12
CA CYS A 12 -14.61 1.94 -8.87
C CYS A 12 -15.87 2.22 -9.70
N LYS A 13 -15.93 1.76 -10.95
CA LYS A 13 -17.09 1.94 -11.83
C LYS A 13 -18.21 1.01 -11.35
N SER A 14 -19.10 1.55 -10.53
CA SER A 14 -20.35 0.94 -10.11
C SER A 14 -21.45 1.20 -11.15
N ASN A 15 -22.22 0.17 -11.49
CA ASN A 15 -23.50 0.31 -12.19
C ASN A 15 -24.70 0.03 -11.27
N THR A 16 -24.54 0.12 -9.94
CA THR A 16 -25.62 0.21 -8.94
C THR A 16 -25.04 0.77 -7.63
N SER A 17 -25.41 2.00 -7.31
CA SER A 17 -25.07 2.83 -6.14
C SER A 17 -24.89 2.10 -4.78
N THR A 18 -23.67 1.62 -4.55
CA THR A 18 -22.95 1.73 -3.27
C THR A 18 -21.52 2.08 -3.67
N ASP A 19 -21.11 3.33 -3.44
CA ASP A 19 -19.74 3.77 -3.71
C ASP A 19 -18.78 2.87 -2.92
N CYS A 20 -17.86 2.20 -3.61
CA CYS A 20 -16.75 1.53 -2.95
C CYS A 20 -15.85 2.61 -2.36
N ARG A 21 -16.11 2.99 -1.10
CA ARG A 21 -15.25 3.89 -0.34
C ARG A 21 -14.12 3.08 0.31
N PRO A 22 -12.87 3.56 0.31
CA PRO A 22 -11.84 2.95 1.14
C PRO A 22 -12.26 2.97 2.61
N GLU A 23 -12.04 1.85 3.31
CA GLU A 23 -12.26 1.78 4.75
C GLU A 23 -11.26 2.66 5.52
N ILE A 24 -10.05 2.80 4.99
CA ILE A 24 -9.02 3.73 5.48
C ILE A 24 -8.53 4.58 4.32
N TYR A 25 -8.50 5.90 4.55
CA TYR A 25 -7.95 6.85 3.59
C TYR A 25 -6.95 7.80 4.26
N LEU A 26 -5.67 7.70 3.85
CA LEU A 26 -4.59 8.55 4.33
C LEU A 26 -4.06 9.42 3.18
N ASP A 27 -4.49 10.68 3.13
CA ASP A 27 -3.98 11.68 2.19
C ASP A 27 -2.75 12.44 2.70
N PHE A 28 -2.47 12.35 4.01
CA PHE A 28 -1.39 13.05 4.70
C PHE A 28 -1.47 14.58 4.65
N ASP A 29 -2.66 15.17 4.54
CA ASP A 29 -2.84 16.62 4.62
C ASP A 29 -3.06 17.13 6.06
N ASN A 30 -3.41 16.22 6.98
CA ASN A 30 -3.67 16.55 8.38
C ASN A 30 -2.46 16.37 9.30
N LYS A 31 -2.41 17.17 10.38
CA LYS A 31 -1.45 17.05 11.50
C LYS A 31 -2.22 17.09 12.82
N PRO A 32 -2.34 15.97 13.57
CA PRO A 32 -1.73 14.66 13.35
C PRO A 32 -2.27 13.93 12.09
N ILE A 33 -1.55 12.90 11.64
CA ILE A 33 -2.02 12.00 10.56
C ILE A 33 -3.25 11.25 11.09
N ILE A 34 -4.36 11.33 10.37
CA ILE A 34 -5.64 10.74 10.72
C ILE A 34 -6.26 10.04 9.51
N ASP A 35 -7.20 9.14 9.77
CA ASP A 35 -8.08 8.59 8.74
C ASP A 35 -9.07 9.65 8.24
N ASN A 36 -9.10 9.85 6.92
CA ASN A 36 -10.05 10.71 6.22
C ASN A 36 -11.11 9.90 5.46
N GLY A 37 -11.24 8.60 5.74
CA GLY A 37 -12.20 7.69 5.14
C GLY A 37 -13.53 7.60 5.89
N ASP A 38 -13.87 8.60 6.72
CA ASP A 38 -15.03 8.66 7.65
C ASP A 38 -15.32 7.39 8.47
N THR A 39 -14.35 6.51 8.71
CA THR A 39 -14.51 5.35 9.60
C THR A 39 -13.94 5.61 11.00
N ASN A 40 -13.19 6.70 11.16
CA ASN A 40 -12.54 7.11 12.42
C ASN A 40 -11.57 6.04 12.95
N ILE A 41 -10.93 5.29 12.05
CA ILE A 41 -9.94 4.29 12.45
C ILE A 41 -8.71 5.00 13.02
N ALA A 42 -8.30 4.61 14.23
CA ALA A 42 -7.14 5.19 14.88
C ALA A 42 -5.84 4.81 14.17
N ILE A 43 -5.03 5.83 13.83
CA ILE A 43 -3.71 5.67 13.21
C ILE A 43 -2.62 5.92 14.27
N GLY A 44 -1.86 4.88 14.59
CA GLY A 44 -0.70 4.99 15.49
C GLY A 44 0.53 5.49 14.74
N ASN A 45 1.08 6.66 15.10
CA ASN A 45 2.33 7.16 14.53
C ASN A 45 3.53 6.74 15.41
N ASN A 46 4.07 5.54 15.15
CA ASN A 46 5.10 4.90 15.97
C ASN A 46 6.51 5.11 15.37
N GLY A 47 7.03 6.33 15.43
CA GLY A 47 8.39 6.64 14.99
C GLY A 47 8.50 7.91 14.15
N HIS A 48 7.58 8.87 14.36
CA HIS A 48 7.62 10.22 13.82
C HIS A 48 7.56 10.29 12.29
N VAL A 49 6.54 9.66 11.70
CA VAL A 49 6.17 9.89 10.31
C VAL A 49 5.63 11.31 10.18
N ASP A 50 6.23 12.11 9.29
CA ASP A 50 5.85 13.51 9.07
C ASP A 50 4.82 13.63 7.94
N SER A 51 3.75 14.40 8.16
CA SER A 51 2.87 14.83 7.08
C SER A 51 3.53 15.95 6.25
N VAL A 52 3.74 15.70 4.97
CA VAL A 52 4.30 16.65 4.00
C VAL A 52 3.43 16.66 2.73
N ALA A 53 2.72 17.77 2.49
CA ALA A 53 1.93 18.05 1.27
C ALA A 53 1.53 16.82 0.43
N ASN A 54 0.41 16.17 0.77
CA ASN A 54 -0.12 14.95 0.14
C ASN A 54 0.73 13.67 0.29
N ALA A 55 1.67 13.60 1.25
CA ALA A 55 2.52 12.44 1.47
C ALA A 55 3.00 12.29 2.92
N GLY A 56 3.20 11.03 3.35
CA GLY A 56 3.92 10.71 4.57
C GLY A 56 5.42 10.61 4.28
N ARG A 57 6.24 11.34 5.03
CA ARG A 57 7.69 11.21 4.98
C ARG A 57 8.15 10.28 6.10
N PHE A 58 8.71 9.14 5.67
CA PHE A 58 9.33 8.13 6.53
C PHE A 58 10.84 8.37 6.55
N ASN A 59 11.43 8.42 7.75
CA ASN A 59 12.87 8.67 7.95
C ASN A 59 13.71 7.37 8.04
N GLY A 60 13.11 6.22 7.75
CA GLY A 60 13.73 4.90 7.84
C GLY A 60 13.43 4.12 9.13
N ILE A 61 12.93 4.78 10.18
CA ILE A 61 12.51 4.12 11.44
C ILE A 61 11.02 4.31 11.74
N GLY A 62 10.38 5.32 11.14
CA GLY A 62 8.97 5.61 11.33
C GLY A 62 8.07 4.52 10.76
N LYS A 63 6.99 4.21 11.46
CA LYS A 63 5.89 3.36 10.99
C LYS A 63 4.55 3.94 11.38
N LEU A 64 3.55 3.72 10.53
CA LEU A 64 2.15 3.92 10.88
C LEU A 64 1.52 2.56 11.17
N THR A 65 0.83 2.45 12.30
CA THR A 65 0.18 1.22 12.74
C THR A 65 -1.34 1.39 12.73
N ILE A 66 -2.04 0.44 12.14
CA ILE A 66 -3.50 0.39 12.13
C ILE A 66 -3.93 -0.78 13.02
N TRP A 67 -4.21 -0.47 14.29
CA TRP A 67 -4.48 -1.49 15.32
C TRP A 67 -5.81 -2.21 15.16
N MET A 68 -6.77 -1.62 14.46
CA MET A 68 -8.09 -2.21 14.28
C MET A 68 -8.02 -3.58 13.58
N TYR A 69 -7.01 -3.82 12.74
CA TYR A 69 -6.84 -5.10 12.04
C TYR A 69 -5.95 -6.12 12.76
N SER A 70 -5.54 -5.84 14.00
CA SER A 70 -4.76 -6.82 14.78
C SER A 70 -5.66 -7.96 15.25
N ASN A 71 -5.28 -9.19 14.94
CA ASN A 71 -6.00 -10.43 15.32
C ASN A 71 -7.43 -10.54 14.77
N ILE A 72 -7.71 -9.90 13.63
CA ILE A 72 -8.98 -10.10 12.92
C ILE A 72 -8.73 -10.71 11.55
N ASP A 73 -9.65 -11.57 11.13
CA ASP A 73 -9.64 -12.09 9.77
C ASP A 73 -10.03 -10.95 8.82
N PHE A 74 -9.17 -10.71 7.82
CA PHE A 74 -9.60 -9.92 6.68
C PHE A 74 -10.79 -10.63 6.03
N GLY A 75 -11.78 -9.86 5.58
CA GLY A 75 -12.87 -10.43 4.79
C GLY A 75 -12.35 -11.13 3.52
N GLN A 76 -13.26 -11.67 2.72
CA GLN A 76 -12.91 -12.44 1.51
C GLN A 76 -12.03 -11.68 0.51
N LYS A 77 -12.01 -10.34 0.57
CA LYS A 77 -11.29 -9.48 -0.37
C LYS A 77 -10.60 -8.33 0.35
N LEU A 78 -9.34 -8.09 0.01
CA LEU A 78 -8.59 -6.91 0.43
C LEU A 78 -8.13 -6.15 -0.81
N THR A 79 -8.33 -4.83 -0.82
CA THR A 79 -7.74 -3.93 -1.83
C THR A 79 -6.89 -2.88 -1.16
N ILE A 80 -5.62 -2.80 -1.57
CA ILE A 80 -4.69 -1.76 -1.13
C ILE A 80 -4.31 -0.93 -2.36
N SER A 81 -4.46 0.39 -2.23
CA SER A 81 -4.03 1.38 -3.22
C SER A 81 -3.06 2.35 -2.59
N LEU A 82 -1.87 2.48 -3.17
CA LEU A 82 -0.81 3.35 -2.66
C LEU A 82 -0.06 4.05 -3.78
N ARG A 83 0.47 5.24 -3.46
CA ARG A 83 1.39 6.01 -4.30
C ARG A 83 2.64 6.27 -3.48
N PHE A 84 3.80 6.23 -4.13
CA PHE A 84 5.07 6.48 -3.49
C PHE A 84 5.96 7.36 -4.37
N TYR A 85 6.87 8.08 -3.75
CA TYR A 85 7.90 8.83 -4.48
C TYR A 85 9.06 7.89 -4.80
N ASP A 86 9.69 8.05 -5.97
CA ASP A 86 10.93 7.31 -6.23
C ASP A 86 11.96 7.75 -5.21
N PHE A 87 12.47 6.80 -4.44
CA PHE A 87 13.60 7.01 -3.58
C PHE A 87 14.80 6.31 -4.20
N PRO A 88 15.97 6.96 -4.32
CA PRO A 88 17.19 6.33 -4.82
C PRO A 88 17.78 5.32 -3.81
N GLY A 89 16.92 4.63 -3.04
CA GLY A 89 17.27 3.74 -1.95
C GLY A 89 18.27 2.65 -2.34
N GLY A 90 18.86 2.06 -1.29
CA GLY A 90 19.97 1.11 -1.36
C GLY A 90 19.67 -0.18 -2.12
N GLN A 91 20.57 -1.15 -1.99
CA GLN A 91 20.47 -2.42 -2.71
C GLN A 91 19.29 -3.30 -2.23
N ASP A 92 18.72 -2.96 -1.07
CA ASP A 92 17.80 -3.82 -0.33
C ASP A 92 16.34 -3.50 -0.62
N GLU A 93 15.49 -4.52 -0.45
CA GLU A 93 14.04 -4.37 -0.52
C GLU A 93 13.53 -3.52 0.65
N GLN A 94 12.51 -2.71 0.39
CA GLN A 94 11.90 -1.82 1.38
C GLN A 94 10.42 -2.12 1.52
N VAL A 95 10.03 -2.66 2.67
CA VAL A 95 8.62 -2.94 2.98
C VAL A 95 7.86 -1.64 3.18
N LEU A 96 6.77 -1.45 2.43
CA LEU A 96 5.86 -0.31 2.54
C LEU A 96 4.62 -0.63 3.37
N VAL A 97 4.10 -1.84 3.20
CA VAL A 97 2.92 -2.35 3.91
C VAL A 97 3.21 -3.77 4.33
N SER A 98 2.96 -4.09 5.59
CA SER A 98 2.99 -5.45 6.11
C SER A 98 1.97 -5.58 7.23
N ASN A 99 1.33 -6.74 7.33
CA ASN A 99 0.50 -7.10 8.47
C ASN A 99 1.26 -7.93 9.52
N CYS A 100 2.58 -8.07 9.39
CA CYS A 100 3.40 -8.67 10.43
C CYS A 100 3.81 -7.63 11.47
N ILE A 101 3.81 -8.03 12.73
CA ILE A 101 4.45 -7.32 13.82
C ILE A 101 5.74 -8.10 14.10
N ASP A 102 6.78 -7.94 13.26
CA ASP A 102 8.21 -8.31 13.44
C ASP A 102 8.90 -8.59 12.09
N ASN A 103 10.10 -9.18 12.09
CA ASN A 103 10.92 -9.49 10.90
C ASN A 103 10.45 -10.73 10.12
N GLU A 104 9.24 -11.22 10.39
CA GLU A 104 8.66 -12.34 9.64
C GLU A 104 7.92 -11.82 8.40
N LEU A 105 7.77 -12.68 7.39
CA LEU A 105 6.96 -12.36 6.24
C LEU A 105 5.49 -12.24 6.67
N GLY A 106 4.88 -11.10 6.43
CA GLY A 106 3.44 -10.92 6.64
C GLY A 106 2.64 -11.80 5.69
N ALA A 107 1.44 -12.21 6.12
CA ALA A 107 0.46 -12.84 5.23
C ALA A 107 0.10 -11.93 4.05
N VAL A 108 0.29 -10.61 4.19
CA VAL A 108 0.28 -9.63 3.11
C VAL A 108 1.47 -8.70 3.27
N GLU A 109 2.27 -8.56 2.22
CA GLU A 109 3.38 -7.61 2.16
C GLU A 109 3.40 -6.89 0.80
N ILE A 110 3.65 -5.58 0.84
CA ILE A 110 3.97 -4.78 -0.34
C ILE A 110 5.32 -4.12 -0.11
N ALA A 111 6.28 -4.43 -0.97
CA ALA A 111 7.65 -3.95 -0.88
C ALA A 111 8.11 -3.29 -2.19
N LEU A 112 9.14 -2.45 -2.10
CA LEU A 112 9.85 -1.91 -3.25
C LEU A 112 11.18 -2.65 -3.41
N ALA A 113 11.54 -2.97 -4.64
CA ALA A 113 12.91 -3.31 -5.04
C ALA A 113 13.50 -2.16 -5.87
N PRO A 114 14.16 -1.16 -5.24
CA PRO A 114 14.57 0.07 -5.92
C PRO A 114 15.58 -0.18 -7.04
N ARG A 115 16.46 -1.17 -6.88
CA ARG A 115 17.47 -1.57 -7.89
C ARG A 115 16.84 -2.00 -9.21
N ASN A 116 15.76 -2.79 -9.12
CA ASN A 116 15.09 -3.34 -10.29
C ASN A 116 13.94 -2.46 -10.79
N LYS A 117 13.58 -1.41 -10.01
CA LYS A 117 12.40 -0.57 -10.24
C LYS A 117 11.12 -1.41 -10.28
N GLU A 118 10.97 -2.29 -9.30
CA GLU A 118 9.82 -3.17 -9.14
C GLU A 118 9.09 -2.90 -7.83
N VAL A 119 7.76 -3.05 -7.86
CA VAL A 119 6.94 -3.27 -6.66
C VAL A 119 6.72 -4.77 -6.55
N ILE A 120 6.93 -5.29 -5.35
CA ILE A 120 6.76 -6.70 -5.01
C ILE A 120 5.54 -6.81 -4.11
N PHE A 121 4.65 -7.73 -4.46
CA PHE A 121 3.48 -8.07 -3.68
C PHE A 121 3.61 -9.51 -3.25
N ARG A 122 3.54 -9.75 -1.95
CA ARG A 122 3.59 -11.09 -1.36
C ARG A 122 2.31 -11.33 -0.60
N ALA A 123 1.80 -12.54 -0.74
CA ALA A 123 0.70 -13.02 0.07
C ALA A 123 0.98 -14.46 0.47
N ASP A 124 0.71 -14.80 1.72
CA ASP A 124 0.77 -16.18 2.20
C ASP A 124 -0.55 -16.51 2.90
N THR A 125 -1.21 -17.56 2.43
CA THR A 125 -2.47 -18.04 3.00
C THR A 125 -2.33 -19.51 3.36
N VAL A 126 -3.07 -19.93 4.38
CA VAL A 126 -3.07 -21.32 4.86
C VAL A 126 -3.43 -22.31 3.74
N SER A 127 -4.25 -21.88 2.77
CA SER A 127 -4.77 -22.72 1.69
C SER A 127 -3.91 -22.72 0.43
N SER A 128 -3.14 -21.65 0.15
CA SER A 128 -2.36 -21.51 -1.10
C SER A 128 -0.84 -21.57 -0.93
N GLY A 129 -0.32 -21.39 0.28
CA GLY A 129 1.09 -21.10 0.51
C GLY A 129 1.53 -19.75 -0.06
N PRO A 130 2.83 -19.44 -0.04
CA PRO A 130 3.36 -18.14 -0.41
C PRO A 130 3.28 -17.89 -1.92
N ALA A 131 2.78 -16.72 -2.28
CA ALA A 131 2.69 -16.20 -3.64
C ALA A 131 3.40 -14.85 -3.75
N GLU A 132 4.08 -14.61 -4.88
CA GLU A 132 4.77 -13.34 -5.17
C GLU A 132 4.41 -12.84 -6.57
N ILE A 133 4.11 -11.55 -6.68
CA ILE A 133 3.93 -10.84 -7.95
C ILE A 133 4.88 -9.64 -7.97
N ARG A 134 5.63 -9.50 -9.08
CA ARG A 134 6.52 -8.36 -9.31
C ARG A 134 5.99 -7.51 -10.45
N LEU A 135 5.82 -6.22 -10.20
CA LEU A 135 5.36 -5.26 -11.20
C LEU A 135 6.41 -4.17 -11.41
N PRO A 136 6.91 -3.96 -12.64
CA PRO A 136 7.82 -2.87 -12.91
C PRO A 136 7.10 -1.52 -12.80
N TYR A 137 7.76 -0.51 -12.24
CA TYR A 137 7.28 0.87 -12.22
C TYR A 137 8.19 1.78 -13.04
N LYS A 138 7.58 2.84 -13.60
CA LYS A 138 8.31 3.87 -14.35
C LYS A 138 8.41 5.15 -13.53
N VAL A 139 9.62 5.68 -13.43
CA VAL A 139 9.87 6.99 -12.82
C VAL A 139 9.57 8.07 -13.85
N SER A 140 8.58 8.92 -13.59
CA SER A 140 8.28 10.05 -14.46
C SER A 140 9.30 11.16 -14.26
N ARG A 141 10.03 11.53 -15.32
CA ARG A 141 11.04 12.61 -15.28
C ARG A 141 10.48 14.03 -15.32
N LYS A 142 9.16 14.20 -15.57
CA LYS A 142 8.55 15.53 -15.81
C LYS A 142 8.13 16.29 -14.55
N ILE A 143 8.07 15.63 -13.41
CA ILE A 143 7.80 16.24 -12.10
C ILE A 143 8.89 15.70 -11.19
N LYS A 144 9.49 16.52 -10.34
CA LYS A 144 10.39 16.01 -9.29
C LYS A 144 9.63 14.93 -8.49
N SER A 145 10.02 13.67 -8.76
CA SER A 145 9.90 12.43 -7.98
C SER A 145 8.55 11.77 -7.66
N LEU A 146 7.38 12.15 -8.19
CA LEU A 146 6.16 11.35 -7.95
C LEU A 146 6.06 10.14 -8.90
N ILE A 147 6.16 8.90 -8.40
CA ILE A 147 5.72 7.72 -9.14
C ILE A 147 4.21 7.63 -8.96
N THR A 148 3.47 8.15 -9.93
CA THR A 148 2.02 7.94 -10.04
C THR A 148 1.73 6.56 -10.64
N SER A 149 2.29 5.52 -10.03
CA SER A 149 1.81 4.16 -10.29
C SER A 149 0.83 3.85 -9.18
N GLU A 150 -0.44 4.02 -9.48
CA GLU A 150 -1.52 3.55 -8.63
C GLU A 150 -1.62 2.04 -8.86
N PHE A 151 -1.21 1.28 -7.85
CA PHE A 151 -1.38 -0.17 -7.86
C PHE A 151 -2.59 -0.48 -7.01
N ALA A 152 -3.57 -1.19 -7.57
CA ALA A 152 -4.63 -1.82 -6.82
C ALA A 152 -4.43 -3.33 -6.91
N ILE A 153 -4.27 -3.99 -5.78
CA ILE A 153 -4.27 -5.45 -5.73
C ILE A 153 -5.51 -5.90 -5.00
N ILE A 154 -6.28 -6.77 -5.65
CA ILE A 154 -7.37 -7.49 -5.02
C ILE A 154 -6.82 -8.85 -4.59
N LEU A 155 -6.57 -9.00 -3.30
CA LEU A 155 -6.28 -10.30 -2.71
C LEU A 155 -7.62 -10.98 -2.41
N ASN A 156 -7.82 -12.19 -2.94
CA ASN A 156 -8.97 -13.01 -2.59
C ASN A 156 -8.49 -14.09 -1.62
N PHE A 157 -9.04 -14.09 -0.42
CA PHE A 157 -8.76 -15.11 0.59
C PHE A 157 -9.83 -16.20 0.47
N GLN A 158 -9.40 -17.46 0.31
CA GLN A 158 -10.24 -18.65 0.23
C GLN A 158 -10.04 -19.54 1.45
#